data_AF-R9LPX1-F1
#
_entry.id   AF-R9LPX1-F1
#
_cell.length_a   1.000
_cell.length_b   1.000
_cell.length_c   1.000
_cell.angle_alpha   90.00
_cell.angle_beta   90.00
_cell.angle_gamma   90.00
#
_symmetry.space_group_name_H-M   'P 1'
#
loop_
_entity.id
_entity.type
_entity.pdbx_description
1 polymer ?
#
loop_
_entity_poly.entity_id
_entity_poly.type
_entity_poly.pdbx_seq_one_letter_code
_entity_poly.pdbx_strand_id
1 'polypeptide(L)'
;MTNRSQQSDLCPGGHELYYSTTNRNGYREYKSDPEKCAECPLLEQCTHSKNHQKVITQHVWWSYVEKAEEIRHTRGTKEIYSKRKESVERTFAEVKENNGMRFTRLRGMEKNKVQALLIFACHNLKKLALWQWKNRKMAIGA
;
A
#
# COMPACT_ATOMS: atom_id res chain seq x y z
N MET A 1 -8.76 -8.29 22.95
CA MET A 1 -7.45 -7.60 22.87
C MET A 1 -6.39 -8.68 22.73
N THR A 2 -6.16 -9.16 21.51
CA THR A 2 -5.05 -10.06 21.20
C THR A 2 -4.16 -9.29 20.23
N ASN A 3 -2.93 -9.00 20.68
CA ASN A 3 -1.87 -8.40 19.89
C ASN A 3 -1.67 -9.23 18.61
N ARG A 4 -2.20 -8.78 17.47
CA ARG A 4 -1.93 -9.38 16.15
C ARG A 4 -0.68 -8.81 15.49
N SER A 5 -0.05 -7.81 16.09
CA SER A 5 1.06 -7.03 15.55
C SER A 5 2.45 -7.60 15.85
N GLN A 6 2.54 -8.84 16.34
CA GLN A 6 3.80 -9.48 16.76
C GLN A 6 3.81 -11.00 16.50
N GLN A 7 3.15 -11.45 15.43
CA GLN A 7 3.06 -12.87 15.09
C GLN A 7 3.77 -13.20 13.77
N SER A 8 4.97 -12.64 13.56
CA SER A 8 5.89 -13.08 12.49
C SER A 8 7.10 -13.83 13.01
N ASP A 9 7.32 -13.80 14.32
CA ASP A 9 8.62 -14.18 14.88
C ASP A 9 8.55 -15.55 15.54
N LEU A 10 7.38 -16.20 15.61
CA LEU A 10 7.21 -17.51 16.24
C LEU A 10 6.68 -18.55 15.25
N CYS A 11 7.29 -19.73 15.25
CA CYS A 11 6.78 -20.87 14.51
C CYS A 11 5.56 -21.50 15.21
N PRO A 12 4.81 -22.40 14.55
CA PRO A 12 3.67 -23.10 15.17
C PRO A 12 4.03 -23.89 16.44
N GLY A 13 5.28 -24.34 16.55
CA GLY A 13 5.83 -25.00 17.74
C GLY A 13 6.36 -24.02 18.81
N GLY A 14 6.12 -22.72 18.69
CA GLY A 14 6.47 -21.71 19.68
C GLY A 14 7.94 -21.26 19.68
N HIS A 15 8.75 -21.66 18.69
CA HIS A 15 10.16 -21.26 18.60
C HIS A 15 10.35 -20.00 17.76
N GLU A 16 11.33 -19.17 18.14
CA GLU A 16 11.63 -17.93 17.42
C GLU A 16 12.24 -18.16 16.02
N LEU A 17 11.87 -17.28 15.09
CA LEU A 17 12.45 -17.17 13.76
C LEU A 17 13.37 -15.97 13.71
N TYR A 18 14.59 -16.16 13.21
CA TYR A 18 15.60 -15.10 13.22
C TYR A 18 15.62 -14.35 11.90
N TYR A 19 15.74 -13.04 11.98
CA TYR A 19 15.97 -12.21 10.81
C TYR A 19 17.30 -12.59 10.14
N SER A 20 17.26 -12.87 8.84
CA SER A 20 18.44 -13.20 8.04
C SER A 20 18.88 -12.03 7.19
N THR A 21 17.99 -11.47 6.37
CA THR A 21 18.34 -10.40 5.43
C THR A 21 17.10 -9.69 4.90
N THR A 22 17.29 -8.55 4.24
CA THR A 22 16.27 -7.91 3.42
C THR A 22 16.74 -7.98 1.97
N ASN A 23 15.97 -8.66 1.12
CA ASN A 23 16.35 -8.82 -0.27
C ASN A 23 16.14 -7.53 -1.09
N ARG A 24 16.69 -7.48 -2.31
CA ARG A 24 16.60 -6.32 -3.22
C ARG A 24 15.16 -5.95 -3.60
N ASN A 25 14.22 -6.89 -3.45
CA ASN A 25 12.80 -6.69 -3.72
C ASN A 25 12.05 -6.12 -2.51
N GLY A 26 12.73 -5.83 -1.39
CA GLY A 26 12.13 -5.23 -0.20
C GLY A 26 11.41 -6.23 0.71
N TYR A 27 11.81 -7.50 0.71
CA TYR A 27 11.29 -8.50 1.65
C TYR A 27 12.33 -8.83 2.71
N ARG A 28 11.90 -8.78 3.98
CA ARG A 28 12.63 -9.33 5.13
C ARG A 28 12.44 -10.83 5.15
N GLU A 29 13.54 -11.56 5.28
CA GLU A 29 13.56 -13.01 5.38
C GLU A 29 13.84 -13.41 6.83
N TYR A 30 12.97 -14.24 7.39
CA TYR A 30 13.12 -14.85 8.70
C TYR A 30 13.30 -16.36 8.55
N LYS A 31 14.23 -16.93 9.30
CA LYS A 31 14.63 -18.33 9.17
C LYS A 31 14.48 -19.06 10.49
N SER A 32 13.98 -20.30 10.42
CA SER A 32 14.00 -21.20 11.56
C SER A 32 15.40 -21.78 11.78
N ASP A 33 15.61 -22.27 12.99
CA ASP A 33 16.78 -23.06 13.35
C ASP A 33 16.68 -24.48 12.78
N PRO A 34 17.57 -24.90 11.86
CA PRO A 34 17.54 -26.24 11.27
C PRO A 34 17.65 -27.37 12.29
N GLU A 35 18.44 -27.18 13.35
CA GLU A 35 18.71 -28.23 14.34
C GLU A 35 17.45 -28.50 15.16
N LYS A 36 16.79 -27.43 15.62
CA LYS A 36 15.50 -27.55 16.34
C LYS A 36 14.39 -28.08 15.46
N CYS A 37 14.41 -27.73 14.16
CA CYS A 37 13.41 -28.20 13.22
C CYS A 37 13.59 -29.68 12.85
N ALA A 38 14.81 -30.20 12.83
CA ALA A 38 15.06 -31.62 12.52
C ALA A 38 14.38 -32.57 13.51
N GLU A 39 14.26 -32.17 14.78
CA GLU A 39 13.60 -32.95 15.83
C GLU A 39 12.13 -32.55 16.03
N CYS A 40 11.61 -31.63 15.20
CA CYS A 40 10.28 -31.06 15.41
C CYS A 40 9.17 -32.02 14.93
N PRO A 41 8.19 -32.37 15.77
CA PRO A 41 7.05 -33.21 15.36
C PRO A 41 6.19 -32.59 14.25
N LEU A 42 6.25 -31.27 14.09
CA LEU A 42 5.49 -30.52 13.09
C LEU A 42 6.28 -30.28 11.79
N LEU A 43 7.48 -30.86 11.64
CA LEU A 43 8.39 -30.58 10.53
C LEU A 43 7.72 -30.78 9.16
N GLU A 44 7.08 -31.94 8.95
CA GLU A 44 6.41 -32.28 7.68
C GLU A 44 5.29 -31.30 7.30
N GLN A 45 4.61 -30.72 8.29
CA GLN A 45 3.55 -29.73 8.07
C GLN A 45 4.11 -28.31 7.90
N CYS A 46 5.29 -28.04 8.46
CA CYS A 46 5.90 -26.72 8.47
C CYS A 46 6.74 -26.44 7.21
N THR A 47 7.62 -27.37 6.80
CA THR A 47 8.55 -27.19 5.68
C THR A 47 8.97 -28.51 5.05
N HIS A 48 9.06 -28.55 3.71
CA HIS A 48 9.65 -29.65 2.95
C HIS A 48 11.09 -29.38 2.52
N SER A 49 11.74 -28.39 3.13
CA SER A 49 13.15 -28.06 2.86
C SER A 49 14.05 -29.21 3.27
N LYS A 50 14.99 -29.59 2.39
CA LYS A 50 16.00 -30.63 2.66
C LYS A 50 16.89 -30.30 3.86
N ASN A 51 17.05 -29.01 4.17
CA ASN A 51 17.89 -28.54 5.28
C ASN A 51 17.06 -28.32 6.56
N HIS A 52 15.81 -28.82 6.61
CA HIS A 52 14.87 -28.64 7.73
C HIS A 52 14.66 -27.18 8.14
N GLN A 53 14.92 -26.22 7.24
CA GLN A 53 14.79 -24.79 7.51
C GLN A 53 13.52 -24.24 6.86
N LYS A 54 12.68 -23.57 7.65
CA LYS A 54 11.58 -22.74 7.16
C LYS A 54 12.10 -21.34 6.90
N VAL A 55 11.75 -20.78 5.74
CA VAL A 55 11.96 -19.37 5.42
C VAL A 55 10.60 -18.70 5.29
N ILE A 56 10.40 -17.63 6.05
CA ILE A 56 9.22 -16.76 5.95
C ILE A 56 9.67 -15.41 5.41
N THR A 57 8.95 -14.90 4.43
CA THR A 57 9.23 -13.58 3.83
C THR A 57 8.13 -12.60 4.16
N GLN A 58 8.49 -11.41 4.63
CA GLN A 58 7.57 -10.33 4.95
C GLN A 58 8.02 -9.06 4.24
N HIS A 59 7.13 -8.42 3.48
CA HIS A 59 7.47 -7.16 2.81
C HIS A 59 7.75 -6.05 3.85
N VAL A 60 8.72 -5.18 3.59
CA VAL A 60 9.11 -4.11 4.56
C VAL A 60 7.98 -3.12 4.87
N TRP A 61 6.92 -3.11 4.08
CA TRP A 61 5.74 -2.26 4.26
C TRP A 61 4.58 -2.97 4.97
N TRP A 62 4.77 -4.20 5.43
CA TRP A 62 3.70 -5.01 6.02
C TRP A 62 2.95 -4.30 7.15
N SER A 63 3.68 -3.62 8.04
CA SER A 63 3.08 -2.83 9.13
C SER A 63 2.12 -1.74 8.64
N TYR A 64 2.36 -1.19 7.45
CA TYR A 64 1.44 -0.22 6.85
C TYR A 64 0.22 -0.88 6.21
N VAL A 65 0.39 -2.09 5.67
CA VAL A 65 -0.72 -2.90 5.14
C VAL A 65 -1.65 -3.31 6.28
N GLU A 66 -1.11 -3.76 7.40
CA GLU A 66 -1.91 -4.07 8.60
C GLU A 66 -2.67 -2.86 9.11
N LYS A 67 -2.00 -1.71 9.26
CA LYS A 67 -2.67 -0.45 9.63
C LYS A 67 -3.78 -0.07 8.65
N ALA A 68 -3.55 -0.24 7.34
CA ALA A 68 -4.57 0.04 6.33
C ALA A 68 -5.78 -0.91 6.45
N GLU A 69 -5.54 -2.17 6.79
CA GLU A 69 -6.60 -3.16 7.02
C GLU A 69 -7.39 -2.86 8.30
N GLU A 70 -6.72 -2.48 9.39
CA GLU A 70 -7.37 -2.02 10.62
C GLU A 70 -8.26 -0.80 10.36
N ILE A 71 -7.75 0.19 9.61
CA ILE A 71 -8.52 1.38 9.22
C ILE A 71 -9.74 0.98 8.39
N ARG A 72 -9.60 0.02 7.46
CA ARG A 72 -10.69 -0.47 6.61
C ARG A 72 -11.87 -1.02 7.41
N HIS A 73 -11.60 -1.69 8.55
CA HIS A 73 -12.63 -2.24 9.43
C HIS A 73 -13.18 -1.24 10.46
N THR A 74 -12.64 -0.03 10.51
CA THR A 74 -13.15 1.02 11.41
C THR A 74 -14.54 1.50 10.94
N ARG A 75 -15.44 1.75 11.90
CA ARG A 75 -16.81 2.23 11.63
C ARG A 75 -16.78 3.55 10.84
N GLY A 76 -17.53 3.64 9.75
CA GLY A 76 -17.57 4.83 8.89
C GLY A 76 -16.54 4.82 7.75
N THR A 77 -15.51 3.97 7.80
CA THR A 77 -14.48 3.92 6.76
C THR A 77 -15.04 3.46 5.43
N LYS A 78 -15.97 2.49 5.42
CA LYS A 78 -16.59 1.99 4.19
C LYS A 78 -17.34 3.09 3.45
N GLU A 79 -18.09 3.91 4.18
CA GLU A 79 -18.86 5.04 3.67
C GLU A 79 -17.91 6.13 3.13
N ILE A 80 -16.86 6.47 3.89
CA ILE A 80 -15.83 7.42 3.43
C ILE A 80 -15.14 6.91 2.16
N TYR A 81 -14.73 5.63 2.15
CA TYR A 81 -14.03 5.02 1.02
C TYR A 81 -14.90 4.97 -0.23
N SER A 82 -16.22 4.79 -0.08
CA SER A 82 -17.15 4.82 -1.22
C SER A 82 -17.15 6.16 -1.99
N LYS A 83 -16.81 7.27 -1.32
CA LYS A 83 -16.70 8.62 -1.93
C LYS A 83 -15.43 8.79 -2.78
N ARG A 84 -14.52 7.82 -2.79
CA ARG A 84 -13.31 7.82 -3.62
C ARG A 84 -13.65 7.93 -5.12
N LYS A 85 -14.74 7.29 -5.56
CA LYS A 85 -15.21 7.34 -6.95
C LYS A 85 -15.59 8.77 -7.39
N GLU A 86 -16.11 9.56 -6.47
CA GLU A 86 -16.62 10.91 -6.72
C GLU A 86 -15.52 11.96 -6.71
N SER A 87 -14.47 11.74 -5.92
CA SER A 87 -13.41 12.71 -5.63
C SER A 87 -12.10 12.34 -6.32
N VAL A 88 -11.47 11.25 -5.85
CA VAL A 88 -10.14 10.81 -6.24
C VAL A 88 -10.14 10.24 -7.66
N GLU A 89 -11.00 9.25 -7.94
CA GLU A 89 -11.01 8.58 -9.25
C GLU A 89 -11.49 9.50 -10.36
N ARG A 90 -12.46 10.39 -10.06
CA ARG A 90 -12.87 11.45 -10.98
C ARG A 90 -11.69 12.36 -11.38
N THR A 91 -10.85 12.73 -10.40
CA THR A 91 -9.65 13.54 -10.67
C THR A 91 -8.66 12.78 -11.54
N PHE A 92 -8.42 11.49 -11.25
CA PHE A 92 -7.54 10.65 -12.07
C PHE A 92 -8.05 10.45 -13.50
N ALA A 93 -9.36 10.25 -13.68
CA ALA A 93 -9.97 10.13 -15.00
C ALA A 93 -9.78 11.41 -15.80
N GLU A 94 -10.02 12.58 -15.19
CA GLU A 94 -9.86 13.86 -15.86
C GLU A 94 -8.42 14.10 -16.33
N VAL A 95 -7.42 13.89 -15.46
CA VAL A 95 -6.02 14.13 -15.85
C VAL A 95 -5.52 13.11 -16.89
N LYS A 96 -6.06 11.88 -16.88
CA LYS A 96 -5.73 10.87 -17.90
C LYS A 96 -6.32 11.22 -19.26
N GLU A 97 -7.62 11.49 -19.32
CA GLU A 97 -8.32 11.73 -20.60
C GLU A 97 -8.06 13.14 -21.14
N ASN A 98 -8.18 14.17 -20.30
CA ASN A 98 -8.14 15.56 -20.75
C ASN A 98 -6.73 16.17 -20.70
N ASN A 99 -5.84 15.66 -19.85
CA ASN A 99 -4.46 16.14 -19.77
C ASN A 99 -3.42 15.15 -20.32
N GLY A 100 -3.87 14.02 -20.89
CA GLY A 100 -3.03 13.09 -21.62
C GLY A 100 -2.06 12.30 -20.75
N MET A 101 -2.31 12.17 -19.44
CA MET A 101 -1.46 11.41 -18.51
C MET A 101 -1.55 9.89 -18.67
N ARG A 102 -2.22 9.38 -19.72
CA ARG A 102 -2.11 7.96 -20.11
C ARG A 102 -0.70 7.59 -20.56
N PHE A 103 0.05 8.56 -21.08
CA PHE A 103 1.40 8.37 -21.59
C PHE A 103 2.34 9.45 -21.06
N THR A 104 3.60 9.08 -20.88
CA THR A 104 4.68 10.02 -20.61
C THR A 104 5.10 10.67 -21.93
N ARG A 105 5.22 12.00 -21.94
CA ARG A 105 5.63 12.75 -23.16
C ARG A 105 7.12 13.07 -23.18
N LEU A 106 7.78 12.98 -22.02
CA LEU A 106 9.18 13.34 -21.84
C LEU A 106 9.99 12.09 -21.48
N ARG A 107 11.29 12.11 -21.80
CA ARG A 107 12.22 11.04 -21.39
C ARG A 107 12.82 11.37 -20.02
N GLY A 108 12.80 10.40 -19.11
CA GLY A 108 13.38 10.52 -17.78
C GLY A 108 12.38 10.86 -16.67
N MET A 109 12.65 10.38 -15.46
CA MET A 109 11.73 10.49 -14.32
C MET A 109 11.54 11.93 -13.85
N GLU A 110 12.62 12.71 -13.79
CA GLU A 110 12.59 14.10 -13.33
C GLU A 110 11.69 14.98 -14.21
N LYS A 111 11.86 14.89 -15.54
CA LYS A 111 11.04 15.66 -16.49
C LYS A 111 9.56 15.29 -16.41
N ASN A 112 9.24 14.00 -16.32
CA ASN A 112 7.85 13.56 -16.16
C ASN A 112 7.26 13.98 -14.81
N LYS A 113 8.06 14.03 -13.74
CA LYS A 113 7.64 14.56 -12.44
C LYS A 113 7.25 16.03 -12.55
N VAL A 114 8.07 16.87 -13.19
CA VAL A 114 7.75 18.28 -13.43
C VAL A 114 6.48 18.43 -14.29
N GLN A 115 6.35 17.63 -15.36
CA GLN A 115 5.15 17.63 -16.19
C GLN A 115 3.89 17.29 -15.38
N ALA A 116 3.93 16.25 -14.55
CA ALA A 116 2.81 15.88 -13.68
C ALA A 116 2.45 17.01 -12.70
N LEU A 117 3.46 17.64 -12.07
CA LEU A 117 3.24 18.77 -11.17
C LEU A 117 2.54 19.94 -11.86
N LEU A 118 2.97 20.30 -13.08
CA LEU A 118 2.33 21.36 -13.86
C LEU A 118 0.89 21.02 -14.23
N ILE A 119 0.61 19.78 -14.62
CA ILE A 119 -0.76 19.33 -14.91
C ILE A 119 -1.65 19.46 -13.68
N PHE A 120 -1.17 19.00 -12.51
CA PHE A 120 -1.94 19.12 -11.27
C PHE A 120 -2.09 20.56 -10.78
N ALA A 121 -1.11 21.43 -11.00
CA ALA A 121 -1.24 22.86 -10.74
C ALA A 121 -2.36 23.48 -11.59
N CYS A 122 -2.37 23.22 -12.89
CA CYS A 122 -3.44 23.67 -13.78
C CYS A 122 -4.81 23.08 -13.40
N HIS A 123 -4.85 21.79 -13.03
CA HIS A 123 -6.08 21.14 -12.57
C HIS A 123 -6.64 21.81 -11.29
N ASN A 124 -5.78 22.18 -10.34
CA ASN A 124 -6.19 22.89 -9.13
C ASN A 124 -6.71 24.30 -9.45
N LEU A 125 -6.04 25.03 -10.35
CA LEU A 125 -6.52 26.35 -10.82
C LEU A 125 -7.90 26.23 -11.50
N LYS A 126 -8.11 25.21 -12.34
CA LYS A 126 -9.41 24.93 -12.95
C LYS A 126 -10.48 24.66 -11.89
N LYS A 127 -10.18 23.86 -10.86
CA LYS A 127 -11.11 23.60 -9.75
C LYS A 127 -11.46 24.88 -8.97
N LEU A 128 -10.47 25.72 -8.68
CA LEU A 128 -10.69 27.01 -8.02
C LEU A 128 -11.60 27.93 -8.83
N ALA A 129 -11.34 28.07 -10.14
CA ALA A 129 -12.17 28.88 -11.03
C ALA A 129 -13.62 28.37 -11.09
N LEU A 130 -13.82 27.05 -11.20
CA LEU A 130 -15.15 26.43 -11.18
C LEU A 130 -15.87 26.64 -9.85
N TRP A 131 -15.15 26.59 -8.73
CA TRP A 131 -15.74 26.85 -7.41
C TRP A 131 -16.17 28.30 -7.26
N GLN A 132 -15.31 29.25 -7.64
CA GLN A 132 -15.64 30.68 -7.63
C GLN A 132 -16.85 30.98 -8.51
N TRP A 133 -16.92 30.39 -9.71
CA TRP A 133 -18.05 30.54 -10.62
C TRP A 133 -19.37 30.02 -10.03
N LYS A 134 -19.35 28.83 -9.41
CA LYS A 134 -20.54 28.28 -8.74
C LYS A 134 -21.00 29.15 -7.58
N ASN A 135 -20.07 29.61 -6.74
CA ASN A 135 -20.38 30.50 -5.62
C ASN A 135 -20.99 31.82 -6.11
N ARG A 136 -20.48 32.36 -7.22
CA ARG A 136 -21.04 33.56 -7.86
C ARG A 136 -22.47 33.33 -8.35
N LYS A 137 -22.77 32.19 -8.97
CA LYS A 137 -24.14 31.85 -9.40
C LYS A 137 -25.10 31.74 -8.23
N MET A 138 -24.71 31.03 -7.16
CA MET A 138 -25.53 30.91 -5.95
C MET A 138 -25.79 32.27 -5.29
N ALA A 139 -24.80 33.17 -5.29
CA ALA A 139 -24.95 34.51 -4.72
C ALA A 139 -25.88 35.43 -5.55
N ILE A 140 -26.05 35.16 -6.85
CA ILE A 140 -26.90 35.94 -7.75
C ILE A 140 -28.35 35.40 -7.78
N GLY A 141 -28.65 34.32 -7.05
CA GLY A 141 -30.02 33.79 -6.94
C GLY A 141 -30.56 33.22 -8.25
N ALA A 142 -29.70 32.61 -9.07
CA ALA A 142 -30.06 31.89 -10.30
C ALA A 142 -29.78 30.39 -10.18
#